data_AF-A0A182FCX7-F1
#
_entry.id   AF-A0A182FCX7-F1
#
_cell.length_a   1.000
_cell.length_b   1.000
_cell.length_c   1.000
_cell.angle_alpha   90.00
_cell.angle_beta   90.00
_cell.angle_gamma   90.00
#
_symmetry.space_group_name_H-M   'P 1'
#
loop_
_entity.id
_entity.type
_entity.pdbx_description
1 polymer ?
#
loop_
_entity_poly.entity_id
_entity_poly.type
_entity_poly.pdbx_seq_one_letter_code
_entity_poly.pdbx_strand_id
1 'polypeptide(L)'
;MPNCIEPHSDGRLIDLVDNEWMSEKLPFDHILVPSDQLPDPEADNDDSHLTLKEQEQKWTDLALASLAPDMAINEQVNFPGV
;
A
#
# COMPACT_ATOMS: atom_id res chain seq x y z
N MET A 1 -6.15 -7.77 -46.61
CA MET A 1 -6.68 -8.32 -45.36
C MET A 1 -5.52 -8.98 -44.64
N PRO A 2 -5.09 -8.53 -43.44
CA PRO A 2 -4.07 -9.26 -42.70
C PRO A 2 -4.68 -10.54 -42.13
N ASN A 3 -4.03 -11.68 -42.38
CA ASN A 3 -4.36 -12.96 -41.75
C ASN A 3 -4.19 -12.81 -40.23
N CYS A 4 -5.26 -12.99 -39.47
CA CYS A 4 -5.14 -13.27 -38.04
C CYS A 4 -4.51 -14.67 -37.92
N ILE A 5 -3.31 -14.73 -37.34
CA ILE A 5 -2.69 -16.00 -36.95
C ILE A 5 -3.54 -16.54 -35.81
N GLU A 6 -4.32 -17.58 -36.09
CA GLU A 6 -5.02 -18.34 -35.08
C GLU A 6 -3.95 -18.97 -34.17
N PRO A 7 -4.01 -18.78 -32.85
CA PRO A 7 -3.04 -19.44 -31.97
C PRO A 7 -3.17 -20.94 -32.19
N HIS A 8 -2.07 -21.58 -32.62
CA HIS A 8 -1.97 -23.03 -32.66
C HIS A 8 -2.11 -23.52 -31.22
N SER A 9 -3.34 -23.84 -30.84
CA SER A 9 -3.63 -24.56 -29.62
C SER A 9 -3.09 -25.96 -29.86
N ASP A 10 -1.85 -26.20 -29.42
CA ASP A 10 -1.25 -27.52 -29.42
C ASP A 10 -2.16 -28.44 -28.59
N GLY A 11 -3.05 -29.15 -29.30
CA GLY A 11 -4.15 -29.95 -28.74
C GLY A 11 -3.70 -31.09 -27.82
N ARG A 12 -2.39 -31.35 -27.74
CA ARG A 12 -1.80 -32.32 -26.81
C ARG A 12 -1.97 -31.90 -25.34
N LEU A 13 -2.03 -30.60 -25.04
CA LEU A 13 -2.23 -30.13 -23.67
C LEU A 13 -3.71 -30.14 -23.24
N ILE A 14 -4.64 -30.14 -24.20
CA ILE A 14 -6.09 -30.18 -23.94
C ILE A 14 -6.56 -31.56 -23.48
N ASP A 15 -5.87 -32.63 -23.89
CA ASP A 15 -6.26 -34.02 -23.63
C ASP A 15 -5.96 -34.48 -22.19
N LEU A 16 -5.24 -33.65 -21.42
CA LEU A 16 -4.86 -33.93 -20.04
C LEU A 16 -5.70 -33.17 -19.01
N VAL A 17 -6.43 -32.14 -19.43
CA VAL A 17 -7.17 -31.24 -18.53
C VAL A 17 -8.66 -31.51 -18.70
N ASP A 18 -9.29 -32.04 -17.65
CA ASP A 18 -10.73 -32.27 -17.65
C ASP A 18 -11.53 -30.95 -17.61
N ASN A 19 -12.76 -30.98 -18.12
CA ASN A 19 -13.64 -29.81 -18.18
C ASN A 19 -13.90 -29.17 -16.80
N GLU A 20 -13.86 -29.97 -15.73
CA GLU A 20 -13.98 -29.49 -14.35
C GLU A 20 -12.80 -28.59 -13.98
N TRP A 21 -11.57 -29.01 -14.29
CA TRP A 21 -10.36 -28.24 -14.02
C TRP A 21 -10.27 -26.98 -14.89
N MET A 22 -10.73 -27.03 -16.14
CA MET A 22 -10.83 -25.84 -17.00
C MET A 22 -11.83 -24.79 -16.49
N SER A 23 -12.88 -25.25 -15.79
CA SER A 23 -13.93 -24.39 -15.25
C SER A 23 -13.65 -23.93 -13.83
N GLU A 24 -12.64 -24.50 -13.18
CA GLU A 24 -12.23 -24.14 -11.84
C GLU A 24 -11.66 -22.72 -11.80
N LYS A 25 -12.14 -21.90 -10.86
CA LYS A 25 -11.65 -20.55 -10.63
C LYS A 25 -10.98 -20.50 -9.28
N LEU A 26 -9.74 -20.00 -9.25
CA LEU A 26 -9.04 -19.79 -7.99
C LEU A 26 -9.82 -18.82 -7.09
N PRO A 27 -9.88 -19.10 -5.77
CA PRO A 27 -10.51 -18.19 -4.82
C PRO A 27 -9.76 -16.85 -4.79
N PHE A 28 -10.50 -15.78 -4.53
CA PHE A 28 -9.91 -14.48 -4.24
C PHE A 28 -9.44 -14.46 -2.79
N ASP A 29 -8.21 -14.91 -2.57
CA ASP A 29 -7.61 -14.92 -1.25
C ASP A 29 -6.95 -13.57 -0.92
N HIS A 30 -6.96 -13.20 0.35
CA HIS A 30 -6.33 -11.97 0.82
C HIS A 30 -4.89 -12.27 1.20
N ILE A 31 -3.96 -11.47 0.69
CA ILE A 31 -2.57 -11.55 1.10
C ILE A 31 -2.33 -10.71 2.35
N LEU A 32 -1.43 -11.19 3.21
CA LEU A 32 -0.94 -10.40 4.34
C LEU A 32 -0.02 -9.31 3.82
N VAL A 33 -0.51 -8.07 3.79
CA VAL A 33 0.28 -6.91 3.45
C VAL A 33 0.82 -6.28 4.74
N PRO A 34 2.15 -6.20 4.94
CA PRO A 34 2.70 -5.52 6.11
C PRO A 34 2.32 -4.04 6.09
N SER A 35 1.48 -3.61 7.05
CA SER A 35 1.00 -2.23 7.18
C SER A 35 2.14 -1.22 7.23
N ASP A 36 3.24 -1.59 7.88
CA ASP A 36 4.37 -0.70 8.13
C ASP A 36 5.15 -0.37 6.85
N GLN A 37 4.97 -1.17 5.78
CA GLN A 37 5.54 -0.96 4.45
C GLN A 37 4.57 -0.24 3.50
N LEU A 38 3.40 0.15 3.99
CA LEU A 38 2.46 0.93 3.22
C LEU A 38 2.60 2.42 3.54
N PRO A 39 2.35 3.31 2.56
CA PRO A 39 2.22 4.73 2.82
C PRO A 39 0.98 5.01 3.67
N ASP A 40 1.09 6.01 4.55
CA ASP A 40 -0.02 6.45 5.38
C ASP A 40 -1.13 7.07 4.50
N PRO A 41 -2.37 6.54 4.54
CA PRO A 41 -3.48 7.11 3.79
C PRO A 41 -3.86 8.53 4.22
N GLU A 42 -3.48 8.96 5.43
CA GLU A 42 -3.76 10.29 5.98
C GLU A 42 -2.58 11.26 5.83
N ALA A 43 -1.44 10.83 5.26
CA ALA A 43 -0.29 11.70 5.07
C ALA A 43 -0.57 12.83 4.08
N ASP A 44 -0.45 14.08 4.56
CA ASP A 44 -0.44 15.29 3.75
C ASP A 44 0.66 15.23 2.67
N ASN A 45 0.41 15.90 1.53
CA ASN A 45 1.10 15.80 0.22
C ASN A 45 2.63 15.57 0.18
N ASP A 46 3.38 15.91 1.23
CA ASP A 46 4.85 15.80 1.26
C ASP A 46 5.34 14.39 1.63
N ASP A 47 4.63 13.67 2.51
CA ASP A 47 5.06 12.34 3.00
C ASP A 47 4.27 11.16 2.42
N SER A 48 3.28 11.42 1.55
CA SER A 48 2.42 10.38 0.97
C SER A 48 3.16 9.31 0.13
N HIS A 49 4.44 9.55 -0.19
CA HIS A 49 5.30 8.62 -0.93
C HIS A 49 6.17 7.73 -0.03
N LEU A 50 6.24 8.03 1.28
CA LEU A 50 7.02 7.28 2.25
C LEU A 50 6.13 6.26 2.95
N THR A 51 6.71 5.11 3.30
CA THR A 51 6.05 4.13 4.15
C THR A 51 5.95 4.61 5.59
N LEU A 52 4.96 4.12 6.35
CA LEU A 52 4.76 4.48 7.76
C LEU A 52 6.05 4.29 8.57
N LYS A 53 6.78 3.20 8.31
CA LYS A 53 8.08 2.92 8.94
C LYS A 53 9.16 3.96 8.59
N GLU A 54 9.21 4.44 7.36
CA GLU A 54 10.20 5.44 6.93
C GLU A 54 9.90 6.81 7.54
N GLN A 55 8.61 7.15 7.70
CA GLN A 55 8.20 8.40 8.34
C GLN A 55 8.65 8.45 9.81
N GLU A 56 8.49 7.36 10.56
CA GLU A 56 8.94 7.27 11.97
C GLU A 56 10.46 7.42 12.14
N GLN A 57 11.23 7.06 11.10
CA GLN A 57 12.69 7.18 11.12
C GLN A 57 13.18 8.59 10.76
N LYS A 58 12.29 9.49 10.32
CA LYS A 58 12.64 10.87 10.01
C LYS A 58 12.89 11.65 11.31
N TRP A 59 14.06 12.26 11.43
CA TRP A 59 14.34 13.19 12.53
C TRP A 59 13.67 14.53 12.26
N THR A 60 12.58 14.81 12.97
CA THR A 60 11.83 16.08 12.88
C THR A 60 12.20 17.07 13.98
N ASP A 61 12.93 16.63 15.01
CA ASP A 61 13.34 17.49 16.11
C ASP A 61 14.52 18.39 15.71
N LEU A 62 14.25 19.68 15.63
CA LEU A 62 15.24 20.72 15.32
C LEU A 62 15.73 21.47 16.59
N ALA A 63 15.31 21.03 17.79
CA ALA A 63 15.65 21.67 19.08
C ALA A 63 15.35 23.19 19.15
N LEU A 64 14.42 23.69 18.32
CA LEU A 64 14.09 25.12 18.25
C LEU A 64 13.53 25.68 19.57
N ALA A 65 12.95 24.82 20.40
CA ALA A 65 12.51 25.17 21.75
C ALA A 65 13.66 25.72 22.63
N SER A 66 14.92 25.35 22.36
CA SER A 66 16.08 25.87 23.08
C SER A 66 16.38 27.34 22.76
N LEU A 67 15.91 27.86 21.62
CA LEU A 67 16.18 29.22 21.17
C LEU A 67 15.16 30.23 21.71
N ALA A 68 13.95 29.77 22.07
CA ALA A 68 12.88 30.62 22.61
C ALA A 68 12.01 29.85 23.63
N PRO A 69 12.48 29.73 24.89
CA PRO A 69 11.77 28.98 25.94
C PRO A 69 10.36 29.52 26.23
N ASP A 70 10.16 30.84 26.08
CA ASP A 70 8.90 31.53 26.42
C ASP A 70 7.78 31.36 25.38
N MET A 71 8.04 30.75 24.21
CA MET A 71 7.00 30.46 23.20
C MET A 71 6.45 29.02 23.27
N ALA A 72 7.03 28.14 24.10
CA ALA A 72 6.70 26.71 24.13
C ALA A 72 5.44 26.35 24.94
N ILE A 73 4.75 27.32 25.53
CA ILE A 73 3.52 27.11 26.31
C ILE A 73 2.36 27.68 25.50
N ASN A 74 1.87 26.96 24.48
CA ASN A 74 0.53 27.20 23.90
C ASN A 74 0.17 26.15 22.85
N GLU A 75 0.15 24.85 23.18
CA GLU A 75 -0.44 23.86 22.27
C GLU A 75 -1.02 22.60 22.96
N GLN A 76 -1.42 22.70 24.24
CA GLN A 76 -2.42 21.78 24.78
C GLN A 76 -3.82 22.30 24.42
N VAL A 77 -4.24 22.11 23.17
CA VAL A 77 -5.66 22.22 22.79
C VAL A 77 -6.37 21.00 23.37
N ASN A 78 -6.97 21.24 24.54
CA ASN A 78 -8.13 20.57 25.12
C ASN A 78 -9.06 19.94 24.06
N PHE A 79 -9.14 18.61 24.01
CA PHE A 79 -10.32 17.90 23.49
C PHE A 79 -11.16 17.41 24.69
N PRO A 80 -12.27 18.10 25.04
CA PRO A 80 -13.28 17.52 25.89
C PRO A 80 -14.15 16.62 25.01
N GLY A 81 -14.43 15.42 25.51
CA GLY A 81 -15.20 14.43 24.78
C GLY A 81 -16.57 14.91 24.30
N VAL A 82 -16.98 14.35 23.16
CA VAL A 82 -18.35 14.00 22.79
C VAL A 82 -18.35 12.62 22.17
#